data_AF-A0A0F9GGT6-F1
#
_entry.id   AF-A0A0F9GGT6-F1
#
_cell.length_a   1.000
_cell.length_b   1.000
_cell.length_c   1.000
_cell.angle_alpha   90.00
_cell.angle_beta   90.00
_cell.angle_gamma   90.00
#
_symmetry.space_group_name_H-M   'P 1'
#
loop_
_entity.id
_entity.type
_entity.pdbx_description
1 polymer ?
#
loop_
_entity_poly.entity_id
_entity_poly.type
_entity_poly.pdbx_seq_one_letter_code
_entity_poly.pdbx_strand_id
1 'polypeptide(L)' 'MANQIIFLMSFRVITEDLQNQLKSNLPQIRLILKQNPAMAYTKITEIGSGVGKKYGIKLVVNFPERGKITDLYRVGILPS' A
#
# COMPACT_ATOMS: atom_id res chain seq x y z
N MET A 1 25.29 13.33 -2.01
CA MET A 1 24.70 13.02 -0.69
C MET A 1 23.32 13.67 -0.48
N ALA A 2 23.14 14.98 -0.67
CA ALA A 2 21.86 15.66 -0.47
C ALA A 2 20.67 15.04 -1.25
N ASN A 3 20.86 14.69 -2.53
CA ASN A 3 19.80 14.09 -3.34
C ASN A 3 19.34 12.71 -2.83
N GLN A 4 20.22 11.91 -2.22
CA GLN A 4 19.81 10.61 -1.66
C GLN A 4 19.01 10.78 -0.37
N ILE A 5 19.34 11.77 0.47
CA ILE A 5 18.59 12.09 1.69
C ILE A 5 17.17 12.60 1.32
N ILE A 6 17.07 13.49 0.31
CA ILE A 6 15.78 13.99 -0.19
C ILE A 6 14.92 12.84 -0.75
N PHE A 7 15.53 11.91 -1.50
CA PHE A 7 14.84 10.73 -2.00
C PHE A 7 14.29 9.84 -0.88
N LEU A 8 15.12 9.52 0.13
CA LEU A 8 14.70 8.73 1.30
C LEU A 8 13.56 9.40 2.07
N MET A 9 13.62 10.73 2.26
CA MET A 9 12.53 11.48 2.88
C MET A 9 11.25 11.42 2.05
N SER A 10 11.33 11.59 0.72
CA SER A 10 10.16 11.52 -0.16
C SER A 10 9.52 10.12 -0.17
N PHE A 11 10.33 9.06 -0.23
CA PHE A 11 9.84 7.69 -0.20
C PHE A 11 9.20 7.33 1.14
N ARG A 12 9.80 7.76 2.26
CA ARG A 12 9.24 7.56 3.60
C ARG A 12 7.87 8.24 3.74
N VAL A 13 7.75 9.48 3.28
CA VAL A 13 6.47 10.22 3.34
C VAL A 13 5.38 9.50 2.53
N ILE A 14 5.68 9.08 1.30
CA ILE A 14 4.73 8.38 0.43
C ILE A 14 4.32 7.03 1.04
N THR A 15 5.28 6.29 1.59
CA THR A 15 5.01 4.96 2.17
C THR A 15 4.26 5.07 3.50
N GLU A 16 4.53 6.07 4.33
CA GLU A 16 3.76 6.37 5.55
C GLU A 16 2.32 6.76 5.21
N ASP A 17 2.09 7.62 4.21
CA ASP A 17 0.74 7.98 3.77
C ASP A 17 -0.02 6.74 3.26
N LEU A 18 0.62 5.92 2.42
CA LEU A 18 0.04 4.64 1.97
C LEU A 18 -0.34 3.74 3.16
N GLN A 19 0.56 3.56 4.12
CA GLN A 19 0.29 2.75 5.31
C GLN A 19 -0.87 3.30 6.13
N ASN A 20 -0.96 4.63 6.30
CA ASN A 20 -2.04 5.27 7.04
C ASN A 20 -3.39 5.10 6.31
N GLN A 21 -3.42 5.27 4.99
CA GLN A 21 -4.63 5.04 4.21
C GLN A 21 -5.08 3.57 4.29
N LEU A 22 -4.16 2.61 4.17
CA LEU A 22 -4.49 1.18 4.29
C LEU A 22 -4.98 0.83 5.70
N LYS A 23 -4.35 1.34 6.76
CA LYS A 23 -4.77 1.12 8.16
C LYS A 23 -6.17 1.65 8.43
N SER A 24 -6.46 2.88 8.00
CA SER A 24 -7.78 3.50 8.18
C SER A 24 -8.89 2.75 7.44
N ASN A 25 -8.56 2.13 6.29
CA ASN A 25 -9.51 1.34 5.50
C ASN A 25 -9.51 -0.16 5.86
N LEU A 26 -8.63 -0.62 6.77
CA LEU A 26 -8.41 -2.03 7.09
C LEU A 26 -9.69 -2.76 7.54
N PRO A 27 -10.59 -2.18 8.36
CA PRO A 27 -11.84 -2.84 8.72
C PRO A 27 -12.71 -3.15 7.49
N GLN A 28 -12.85 -2.18 6.58
CA GLN A 28 -13.62 -2.33 5.35
C GLN A 28 -12.97 -3.35 4.41
N ILE A 29 -11.65 -3.25 4.22
CA ILE A 29 -10.88 -4.18 3.38
C ILE A 29 -11.04 -5.62 3.89
N ARG A 30 -10.94 -5.85 5.19
CA ARG A 30 -11.11 -7.20 5.78
C ARG A 30 -12.52 -7.75 5.59
N LEU A 31 -13.54 -6.90 5.69
CA LEU A 31 -14.92 -7.31 5.44
C LEU A 31 -15.11 -7.72 3.98
N ILE A 32 -14.69 -6.87 3.05
CA ILE A 32 -14.77 -7.14 1.60
C ILE A 32 -13.96 -8.38 1.26
N LEU A 33 -12.77 -8.57 1.84
CA LEU A 33 -11.90 -9.70 1.56
C LEU A 33 -12.56 -11.04 1.87
N LYS A 34 -13.31 -11.13 2.98
CA LYS A 34 -14.05 -12.34 3.34
C LYS A 34 -15.18 -12.67 2.36
N GLN A 35 -15.75 -11.67 1.71
CA GLN A 35 -16.90 -11.80 0.82
C GLN A 35 -16.47 -11.98 -0.64
N ASN A 36 -15.54 -11.13 -1.09
CA ASN A 36 -15.04 -11.06 -2.45
C ASN A 36 -13.58 -10.59 -2.45
N PRO A 37 -12.62 -11.52 -2.47
CA PRO A 37 -11.20 -11.20 -2.50
C PRO A 37 -10.79 -10.30 -3.67
N ALA A 38 -11.38 -10.50 -4.85
CA ALA A 38 -11.08 -9.67 -6.02
C ALA A 38 -11.44 -8.20 -5.79
N MET A 39 -12.60 -7.95 -5.18
CA MET A 39 -13.02 -6.59 -4.84
C MET A 39 -12.13 -5.95 -3.77
N ALA A 40 -11.65 -6.73 -2.79
CA ALA A 40 -10.70 -6.23 -1.81
C ALA A 40 -9.36 -5.83 -2.45
N TYR A 41 -8.86 -6.62 -3.40
CA TYR A 41 -7.66 -6.26 -4.15
C TYR A 41 -7.85 -4.99 -4.97
N THR A 42 -9.00 -4.83 -5.63
CA THR A 42 -9.36 -3.59 -6.34
C THR A 42 -9.34 -2.41 -5.38
N LYS A 43 -9.99 -2.51 -4.22
CA LYS A 43 -10.04 -1.44 -3.22
C LYS A 43 -8.66 -1.03 -2.73
N ILE A 44 -7.76 -1.98 -2.50
CA ILE A 44 -6.39 -1.69 -2.08
C ILE A 44 -5.61 -1.01 -3.21
N THR A 45 -5.79 -1.47 -4.45
CA THR A 45 -5.16 -0.86 -5.63
C THR A 45 -5.64 0.59 -5.84
N GLU A 46 -6.93 0.86 -5.61
CA GLU A 46 -7.50 2.21 -5.65
C GLU A 46 -6.88 3.12 -4.59
N ILE A 47 -6.71 2.64 -3.35
CA ILE A 47 -6.04 3.37 -2.28
C ILE A 47 -4.60 3.72 -2.69
N GLY A 48 -3.85 2.75 -3.19
CA GLY A 48 -2.49 2.97 -3.68
C GLY A 48 -2.43 4.00 -4.81
N SER A 49 -3.32 3.88 -5.79
CA SER A 49 -3.43 4.84 -6.90
C SER A 49 -3.75 6.25 -6.41
N GLY A 50 -4.66 6.39 -5.43
CA GLY A 50 -5.00 7.68 -4.82
C GLY A 50 -3.81 8.35 -4.14
N VAL A 51 -3.02 7.58 -3.37
CA VAL A 51 -1.79 8.08 -2.75
C VAL A 51 -0.77 8.47 -3.81
N GLY A 52 -0.54 7.63 -4.82
CA GLY A 52 0.38 7.97 -5.91
C GLY A 52 0.03 9.28 -6.61
N LYS A 53 -1.25 9.49 -6.94
CA LYS A 53 -1.76 10.73 -7.56
C LYS A 53 -1.44 11.97 -6.73
N LYS A 54 -1.57 11.90 -5.40
CA LYS A 54 -1.27 13.03 -4.49
C LYS A 54 0.19 13.50 -4.60
N TYR A 55 1.11 12.60 -4.91
CA TYR A 55 2.54 12.89 -5.06
C TYR A 55 3.01 12.95 -6.51
N GLY A 56 2.10 12.93 -7.49
CA GLY A 56 2.44 12.99 -8.92
C GLY A 56 3.15 11.74 -9.45
N ILE A 57 2.98 10.59 -8.79
CA ILE A 57 3.62 9.32 -9.17
C ILE A 57 2.60 8.22 -9.44
N LYS A 58 3.02 7.19 -10.18
CA LYS A 58 2.26 5.95 -10.32
C LYS A 58 2.69 4.97 -9.21
N LEU A 59 1.85 4.82 -8.19
CA LEU A 59 2.04 3.84 -7.13
C LEU A 59 1.20 2.60 -7.40
N VAL A 60 1.83 1.43 -7.44
CA VAL A 60 1.18 0.13 -7.68
C VAL A 60 1.40 -0.75 -6.45
N VAL A 61 0.30 -1.22 -5.85
CA VAL A 61 0.35 -2.17 -4.73
C VAL A 61 0.18 -3.57 -5.30
N ASN A 62 1.19 -4.42 -5.13
CA ASN A 62 1.16 -5.80 -5.59
C ASN A 62 1.04 -6.77 -4.41
N PHE A 63 0.25 -7.84 -4.57
CA PHE A 63 0.10 -8.88 -3.57
C PHE A 63 0.80 -10.15 -4.06
N PRO A 64 1.79 -10.68 -3.30
CA PRO A 64 2.67 -11.72 -3.81
C PRO A 64 2.00 -13.06 -4.08
N GLU A 65 0.75 -13.35 -3.65
CA GLU A 65 -0.03 -14.50 -4.13
C GLU A 65 -1.45 -14.53 -3.53
N ARG A 66 -2.43 -15.08 -4.26
CA ARG A 66 -3.86 -15.18 -3.87
C ARG A 66 -4.13 -16.03 -2.60
N GLY A 67 -3.12 -16.64 -2.00
CA GLY A 67 -3.24 -17.63 -0.93
C GLY A 67 -2.59 -17.29 0.42
N LYS A 68 -2.01 -16.10 0.62
CA LYS A 68 -1.25 -15.76 1.86
C LYS A 68 -1.74 -14.50 2.59
N ILE A 69 -3.06 -14.30 2.67
CA ILE A 69 -3.65 -13.11 3.33
C ILE A 69 -3.82 -13.30 4.86
N THR A 70 -3.38 -14.43 5.42
CA THR A 70 -3.36 -14.61 6.88
C THR A 70 -2.23 -13.81 7.56
N ASP A 71 -1.22 -13.35 6.81
CA ASP A 71 -0.04 -12.68 7.37
C ASP A 71 0.06 -11.21 6.96
N LEU A 72 -0.94 -10.39 7.36
CA LEU A 72 -0.89 -8.92 7.26
C LEU A 72 0.32 -8.28 7.97
N TYR A 73 1.15 -9.07 8.67
CA TYR A 73 2.37 -8.66 9.36
C TYR A 73 3.64 -8.64 8.48
N ARG A 74 3.61 -9.09 7.23
CA ARG A 74 4.80 -9.14 6.35
C ARG A 74 4.70 -8.25 5.11
N VAL A 75 4.11 -7.04 5.22
CA VAL A 75 4.40 -5.97 4.26
C VAL A 75 5.78 -5.39 4.61
N GLY A 76 6.82 -6.19 4.31
CA GLY A 76 8.20 -5.79 4.40
C GLY A 76 8.58 -5.00 3.16
N ILE A 77 8.68 -3.68 3.30
CA ILE A 77 9.42 -2.86 2.35
C ILE A 77 10.90 -3.12 2.66
N LEU A 78 11.56 -3.95 1.87
CA LEU A 78 13.01 -4.06 1.88
C LEU A 78 13.59 -2.93 1.02
N PRO A 79 14.41 -2.04 1.57
CA PRO A 79 15.20 -1.11 0.77
C PRO A 79 16.39 -1.87 0.16
N SER A 80 16.56 -1.75 -1.16
CA SER A 80 17.84 -1.92 -1.84
C SER A 80 18.55 -0.58 -1.91
#